data_AF-A0A6I2XC71-F1
#
_entry.id   AF-A0A6I2XC71-F1
#
_cell.length_a   1.000
_cell.length_b   1.000
_cell.length_c   1.000
_cell.angle_alpha   90.00
_cell.angle_beta   90.00
_cell.angle_gamma   90.00
#
_symmetry.space_group_name_H-M   'P 1'
#
loop_
_entity.id
_entity.type
_entity.pdbx_description
1 polymer ?
#
loop_
_entity_poly.entity_id
_entity_poly.type
_entity_poly.pdbx_seq_one_letter_code
_entity_poly.pdbx_strand_id
1 'polypeptide(L)'
;MFNVGGGEIIVILLLALLVLGPDKLPSTAKKMGKFLHEFRRMTSGFEQEVRKAMDLGDLGLKGGGSSTSGDAIHRASNGPNLVGPRSTSGDDQSSPAETPTISPSKKAFVADLSDRPMNDGESPAT
;
A
#
# COMPACT_ATOMS: atom_id res chain seq x y z
N MET A 1 -8.89 -15.96 -38.65
CA MET A 1 -8.73 -14.82 -39.58
C MET A 1 -8.12 -13.59 -38.87
N PHE A 2 -7.18 -13.77 -37.95
CA PHE A 2 -6.41 -12.69 -37.32
C PHE A 2 -4.99 -13.23 -37.05
N ASN A 3 -4.19 -13.32 -38.10
CA ASN A 3 -2.76 -13.58 -37.97
C ASN A 3 -2.05 -12.23 -37.78
N VAL A 4 -2.38 -11.51 -36.70
CA VAL A 4 -1.69 -10.25 -36.39
C VAL A 4 -0.31 -10.59 -35.85
N GLY A 5 0.69 -10.47 -36.71
CA GLY A 5 2.09 -10.60 -36.38
C GLY A 5 2.66 -9.32 -35.77
N GLY A 6 3.89 -9.40 -35.26
CA GLY A 6 4.57 -8.24 -34.66
C GLY A 6 4.68 -7.04 -35.61
N GLY A 7 4.78 -7.28 -36.92
CA GLY A 7 4.79 -6.21 -37.94
C GLY A 7 3.47 -5.43 -38.03
N GLU A 8 2.32 -6.11 -38.00
CA GLU A 8 1.01 -5.46 -38.07
C GLU A 8 0.72 -4.63 -36.81
N ILE A 9 1.14 -5.11 -35.63
CA ILE A 9 1.05 -4.33 -34.38
C ILE A 9 1.83 -3.02 -34.49
N ILE A 10 3.04 -3.05 -35.06
CA ILE A 10 3.86 -1.84 -35.25
C ILE A 10 3.18 -0.84 -36.18
N VAL A 11 2.57 -1.30 -37.29
CA VAL A 11 1.85 -0.43 -38.22
C VAL A 11 0.66 0.24 -37.53
N ILE A 12 -0.12 -0.52 -36.75
CA ILE A 12 -1.26 0.03 -35.99
C ILE A 12 -0.78 1.03 -34.93
N LEU A 13 0.33 0.73 -34.24
CA LEU A 13 0.94 1.66 -33.28
C LEU A 13 1.35 2.96 -33.98
N LEU A 14 1.99 2.90 -35.14
CA LEU A 14 2.37 4.10 -35.90
C LEU A 14 1.16 4.94 -36.30
N LEU A 15 0.07 4.31 -36.76
CA LEU A 15 -1.17 5.01 -37.08
C LEU A 15 -1.80 5.63 -35.83
N ALA A 16 -1.85 4.92 -34.71
CA ALA A 16 -2.35 5.44 -33.44
C ALA A 16 -1.49 6.60 -32.93
N LEU A 17 -0.16 6.50 -33.08
CA LEU A 17 0.80 7.55 -32.74
C LEU A 17 0.64 8.78 -33.66
N LEU A 18 0.25 8.61 -34.93
CA LEU A 18 -0.02 9.73 -35.83
C LEU A 18 -1.31 10.47 -35.47
N VAL A 19 -2.38 9.72 -35.15
CA VAL A 19 -3.69 10.30 -34.81
C VAL A 19 -3.68 10.93 -33.43
N LEU A 20 -3.11 10.25 -32.44
CA LEU A 20 -3.14 10.68 -31.05
C LEU A 20 -1.88 11.49 -30.67
N GLY A 21 -0.74 11.19 -31.28
CA GLY A 21 0.58 11.75 -30.96
C GLY A 21 1.44 10.83 -30.08
N PRO A 22 2.77 10.78 -30.28
CA PRO A 22 3.68 9.95 -29.47
C PRO A 22 3.75 10.35 -28.00
N ASP A 23 3.52 11.62 -27.69
CA ASP A 23 3.49 12.11 -26.31
C ASP A 23 2.17 11.78 -25.59
N LYS A 24 1.08 11.64 -26.35
CA LYS A 24 -0.26 11.45 -25.79
C LYS A 24 -0.53 9.99 -25.45
N LEU A 25 -0.07 9.03 -26.25
CA LEU A 25 -0.22 7.59 -25.98
C LEU A 25 0.28 7.20 -24.57
N PRO A 26 1.52 7.51 -24.16
CA PRO A 26 2.00 7.18 -22.81
C PRO A 26 1.26 7.96 -21.73
N SER A 27 0.84 9.20 -22.00
CA SER A 27 0.08 10.00 -21.05
C SER A 27 -1.32 9.41 -20.78
N THR A 28 -2.01 8.97 -21.82
CA THR A 28 -3.35 8.36 -21.76
C THR A 28 -3.26 6.97 -21.14
N ALA A 29 -2.26 6.18 -21.51
CA ALA A 29 -2.00 4.88 -20.89
C ALA A 29 -1.72 5.02 -19.38
N LYS A 30 -0.93 6.01 -18.95
CA LYS A 30 -0.71 6.30 -17.52
C LYS A 30 -2.01 6.65 -16.78
N LYS A 31 -2.87 7.46 -17.38
CA LYS A 31 -4.18 7.84 -16.80
C LYS A 31 -5.14 6.63 -16.72
N MET A 32 -5.24 5.87 -17.79
CA MET A 32 -6.05 4.66 -17.86
C MET A 32 -5.55 3.59 -16.88
N GLY A 33 -4.23 3.45 -16.76
CA GLY A 33 -3.60 2.50 -15.83
C GLY A 33 -3.89 2.83 -14.37
N LYS A 34 -3.88 4.12 -14.00
CA LYS A 34 -4.34 4.58 -12.68
C LYS A 34 -5.82 4.22 -12.48
N PHE A 35 -6.69 4.63 -13.40
CA PHE A 35 -8.12 4.30 -13.33
C PHE A 35 -8.38 2.79 -13.15
N LEU A 36 -7.69 1.96 -13.93
CA LEU A 36 -7.83 0.50 -13.85
C LEU A 36 -7.27 -0.06 -12.52
N HIS A 37 -6.18 0.53 -12.00
CA HIS A 37 -5.62 0.18 -10.70
C HIS A 37 -6.57 0.53 -9.55
N GLU A 38 -7.11 1.75 -9.54
CA GLU A 38 -8.12 2.18 -8.58
C GLU A 38 -9.40 1.33 -8.70
N PHE A 39 -9.89 1.08 -9.91
CA PHE A 39 -11.04 0.21 -10.16
C PHE A 39 -10.82 -1.20 -9.62
N ARG A 40 -9.63 -1.78 -9.85
CA ARG A 40 -9.25 -3.10 -9.31
C ARG A 40 -9.22 -3.09 -7.79
N ARG A 41 -8.71 -2.02 -7.18
CA ARG A 41 -8.68 -1.87 -5.71
C ARG A 41 -10.08 -1.78 -5.13
N MET A 42 -10.95 -0.96 -5.72
CA MET A 42 -12.36 -0.84 -5.32
C MET A 42 -13.08 -2.17 -5.43
N THR A 43 -12.91 -2.88 -6.55
CA THR A 43 -13.49 -4.21 -6.76
C THR A 43 -12.99 -5.21 -5.72
N SER A 44 -11.69 -5.21 -5.41
CA SER A 44 -11.13 -6.12 -4.40
C SER A 44 -11.64 -5.84 -2.98
N GLY A 45 -11.86 -4.58 -2.63
CA GLY A 45 -12.46 -4.21 -1.33
C GLY A 45 -13.92 -4.64 -1.25
N PHE A 46 -14.68 -4.40 -2.33
CA PHE A 46 -16.08 -4.83 -2.44
C PHE A 46 -16.22 -6.36 -2.34
N GLU A 47 -15.38 -7.13 -3.05
CA GLU A 47 -15.36 -8.59 -2.93
C GLU A 47 -15.14 -9.07 -1.49
N GLN A 48 -14.27 -8.40 -0.73
CA GLN A 48 -14.01 -8.74 0.68
C GLN A 48 -15.21 -8.40 1.57
N GLU A 49 -15.83 -7.24 1.38
CA GLU A 49 -17.02 -6.83 2.14
C GLU A 49 -18.21 -7.74 1.84
N VAL A 50 -18.42 -8.09 0.58
CA VAL A 50 -19.48 -9.00 0.14
C VAL A 50 -19.25 -10.41 0.68
N ARG A 51 -18.01 -10.93 0.63
CA ARG A 51 -17.66 -12.21 1.26
C ARG A 51 -17.92 -12.18 2.77
N LYS A 52 -17.54 -11.10 3.46
CA LYS A 52 -17.76 -10.93 4.90
C LYS A 52 -19.26 -10.85 5.24
N ALA A 53 -20.06 -10.17 4.42
CA ALA A 53 -21.50 -10.09 4.60
C ALA A 53 -22.19 -11.45 4.37
N MET A 54 -21.74 -12.21 3.37
CA MET A 54 -22.23 -13.58 3.15
C MET A 54 -21.82 -14.53 4.26
N ASP A 55 -20.59 -14.45 4.75
CA ASP A 55 -20.12 -15.25 5.88
C ASP A 55 -20.93 -14.92 7.14
N LEU A 56 -21.25 -13.64 7.37
CA LEU A 56 -22.17 -13.23 8.45
C LEU A 56 -23.61 -13.73 8.26
N GLY A 57 -24.10 -13.77 7.03
CA GLY A 57 -25.43 -14.31 6.70
C GLY A 57 -25.49 -15.84 6.84
N ASP A 58 -24.38 -16.53 6.61
CA ASP A 58 -24.23 -17.98 6.68
C ASP A 58 -23.77 -18.48 8.07
N LEU A 59 -23.49 -17.58 9.02
CA LEU A 59 -23.36 -17.91 10.46
C LEU A 59 -24.65 -18.51 11.05
N GLY A 60 -25.76 -18.52 10.31
CA GLY A 60 -26.94 -19.34 10.60
C GLY A 60 -26.79 -20.83 10.28
N LEU A 61 -25.78 -21.23 9.48
CA LEU A 61 -25.60 -22.58 8.95
C LEU A 61 -24.10 -22.97 8.85
N LYS A 62 -23.40 -23.05 9.99
CA LYS A 62 -22.32 -24.04 10.21
C LYS A 62 -21.11 -24.01 9.23
N GLY A 63 -20.08 -23.28 9.64
CA GLY A 63 -18.68 -23.74 9.73
C GLY A 63 -17.91 -24.11 8.46
N GLY A 64 -16.77 -23.44 8.26
CA GLY A 64 -15.55 -24.11 7.80
C GLY A 64 -14.71 -23.40 6.74
N GLY A 65 -13.41 -23.23 7.07
CA GLY A 65 -12.29 -23.09 6.12
C GLY A 65 -11.62 -21.71 6.18
N SER A 66 -10.34 -21.54 6.52
CA SER A 66 -9.19 -22.45 6.65
C SER A 66 -8.10 -21.64 7.38
N SER A 67 -7.55 -22.14 8.47
CA SER A 67 -6.31 -22.94 8.49
C SER A 67 -5.13 -22.21 7.85
N THR A 68 -4.41 -21.49 8.71
CA THR A 68 -2.97 -21.22 8.63
C THR A 68 -2.22 -22.55 8.47
N SER A 69 -2.04 -23.02 7.25
CA SER A 69 -1.24 -24.20 6.92
C SER A 69 -0.49 -23.90 5.64
N GLY A 70 0.68 -23.26 5.80
CA GLY A 70 1.50 -22.74 4.71
C GLY A 70 2.84 -22.19 5.21
N ASP A 71 2.91 -21.79 6.48
CA ASP A 71 4.15 -21.59 7.22
C ASP A 71 4.75 -22.94 7.64
N ALA A 72 5.64 -23.53 6.84
CA ALA A 72 6.70 -24.42 7.35
C ALA A 72 7.69 -24.90 6.28
N ILE A 73 7.30 -25.07 5.01
CA ILE A 73 8.06 -25.98 4.13
C ILE A 73 9.18 -25.31 3.30
N HIS A 74 9.33 -23.98 3.29
CA HIS A 74 10.39 -23.31 2.50
C HIS A 74 11.50 -22.60 3.29
N ARG A 75 11.55 -22.70 4.63
CA ARG A 75 12.62 -22.06 5.43
C ARG A 75 13.90 -22.91 5.57
N ALA A 76 13.88 -24.18 5.17
CA ALA A 76 15.00 -25.12 5.36
C ALA A 76 15.97 -25.22 4.18
N SER A 77 15.91 -24.35 3.16
CA SER A 77 16.84 -24.42 2.01
C SER A 77 18.10 -23.57 2.14
N ASN A 78 18.23 -22.69 3.14
CA ASN A 78 19.46 -21.94 3.39
C ASN A 78 20.03 -22.33 4.75
N GLY A 79 20.96 -23.29 4.73
CA GLY A 79 21.66 -23.80 5.91
C GLY A 79 22.44 -22.72 6.68
N PRO A 80 22.85 -23.02 7.93
CA PRO A 80 23.60 -22.08 8.76
C PRO A 80 24.99 -21.87 8.14
N ASN A 81 25.25 -20.68 7.60
CA ASN A 81 26.58 -20.33 7.12
C ASN A 81 27.51 -20.14 8.34
N LEU A 82 28.49 -21.03 8.42
CA LEU A 82 29.47 -21.14 9.48
C LEU A 82 30.42 -19.93 9.47
N VAL A 83 30.77 -19.50 10.66
CA VAL A 83 31.74 -18.44 10.97
C VAL A 83 33.11 -18.65 10.28
N GLY A 84 33.64 -17.58 9.67
CA GLY A 84 35.08 -17.29 9.48
C GLY A 84 35.49 -16.94 8.04
N PRO A 85 36.53 -16.10 7.78
CA PRO A 85 37.57 -15.61 8.69
C PRO A 85 37.76 -14.06 8.71
N ARG A 86 38.45 -13.62 9.76
CA ARG A 86 39.09 -12.31 9.95
C ARG A 86 40.24 -12.10 8.95
N SER A 87 40.36 -10.91 8.33
CA SER A 87 41.56 -10.23 7.77
C SER A 87 41.08 -9.19 6.73
N THR A 88 41.58 -7.98 6.55
CA THR A 88 42.53 -7.07 7.21
C THR A 88 42.43 -5.74 6.44
N SER A 89 42.88 -4.65 7.07
CA SER A 89 43.68 -3.54 6.48
C SER A 89 43.07 -2.59 5.44
N GLY A 90 43.02 -1.30 5.84
CA GLY A 90 43.28 -0.09 5.04
C GLY A 90 42.22 0.25 3.99
N ASP A 91 41.81 1.47 3.72
CA ASP A 91 42.11 2.85 4.09
C ASP A 91 40.78 3.57 3.71
N ASP A 92 40.29 4.67 4.26
CA ASP A 92 40.88 6.00 4.30
C ASP A 92 39.91 6.93 5.06
N GLN A 93 40.52 7.86 5.79
CA GLN A 93 39.88 8.97 6.50
C GLN A 93 39.36 10.04 5.54
N SER A 94 38.17 10.58 5.82
CA SER A 94 37.86 12.02 5.71
C SER A 94 36.58 12.37 6.50
N SER A 95 36.72 12.54 7.82
CA SER A 95 36.43 13.75 8.62
C SER A 95 35.37 14.79 8.15
N PRO A 96 34.82 15.67 9.03
CA PRO A 96 33.82 15.42 10.08
C PRO A 96 32.73 16.53 10.13
N ALA A 97 31.55 16.28 10.74
CA ALA A 97 30.76 17.34 11.38
C ALA A 97 29.66 16.72 12.26
N GLU A 98 29.99 16.59 13.54
CA GLU A 98 29.03 16.45 14.62
C GLU A 98 28.11 17.69 14.67
N THR A 99 26.83 17.53 14.98
CA THR A 99 26.34 17.85 16.34
C THR A 99 24.96 17.24 16.59
N PRO A 100 24.77 16.52 17.71
CA PRO A 100 23.46 16.27 18.27
C PRO A 100 23.01 17.51 19.05
N THR A 101 21.77 17.97 18.89
CA THR A 101 21.18 18.90 19.85
C THR A 101 19.76 18.47 20.17
N ILE A 102 19.69 17.67 21.22
CA ILE A 102 18.52 17.59 22.10
C ILE A 102 18.61 18.82 23.00
N SER A 103 17.58 19.67 22.99
CA SER A 103 17.25 20.43 24.20
C SER A 103 15.77 20.75 24.33
N PRO A 104 15.23 20.69 25.57
CA PRO A 104 13.81 20.64 25.86
C PRO A 104 13.27 22.03 26.23
N SER A 105 11.97 22.27 26.04
CA SER A 105 11.29 23.27 26.86
C SER A 105 9.83 22.91 27.09
N LYS A 106 9.59 22.49 28.33
CA LYS A 106 8.29 22.35 28.97
C LYS A 106 7.87 23.74 29.44
N LYS A 107 6.77 24.30 28.92
CA LYS A 107 5.74 25.11 29.61
C LYS A 107 4.95 25.94 28.59
N ALA A 108 3.65 26.10 28.89
CA ALA A 108 2.67 26.96 28.22
C ALA A 108 1.94 26.39 26.99
N PHE A 109 1.18 25.31 27.19
CA PHE A 109 -0.19 25.25 26.65
C PHE A 109 -1.04 24.30 27.52
N VAL A 110 -1.06 24.61 28.81
CA VAL A 110 -2.08 24.17 29.77
C VAL A 110 -3.00 25.36 29.97
N ALA A 111 -4.02 25.45 29.14
CA ALA A 111 -5.26 26.20 29.34
C ALA A 111 -6.09 26.03 28.07
N ASP A 112 -7.41 25.86 28.20
CA ASP A 112 -8.36 25.73 27.09
C ASP A 112 -8.39 24.31 26.50
N LEU A 113 -9.10 23.33 27.08
CA LEU A 113 -10.54 23.21 26.91
C LEU A 113 -11.13 22.14 27.86
N SER A 114 -10.77 22.17 29.15
CA SER A 114 -11.35 21.28 30.18
C SER A 114 -12.62 21.83 30.85
N ASP A 115 -13.19 22.94 30.37
CA ASP A 115 -14.43 23.50 30.90
C ASP A 115 -15.42 23.81 29.77
N ARG A 116 -16.25 22.84 29.42
CA ARG A 116 -17.60 23.15 28.94
C ARG A 116 -18.59 22.55 29.94
N PRO A 117 -19.39 23.37 30.64
CA PRO A 117 -20.34 22.87 31.61
C PRO A 117 -21.38 22.00 30.90
N MET A 118 -21.68 20.85 31.51
CA MET A 118 -22.92 20.13 31.30
C MET A 118 -24.07 21.12 31.50
N ASN A 119 -24.77 21.44 30.42
CA ASN A 119 -26.00 22.21 30.48
C ASN A 119 -27.14 21.25 30.85
N ASP A 120 -27.25 21.02 32.16
CA ASP A 120 -28.43 20.42 32.78
C ASP A 120 -29.50 21.51 32.90
N GLY A 121 -30.55 21.43 32.08
CA GLY A 121 -31.77 22.19 32.30
C GLY A 121 -32.31 22.91 31.08
N GLU A 122 -33.18 22.23 30.34
CA GLU A 122 -34.41 22.89 29.88
C GLU A 122 -35.58 21.91 30.07
N SER A 123 -36.57 22.36 30.83
CA SER A 123 -37.80 21.63 31.15
C SER A 123 -38.65 21.38 29.91
N PRO A 124 -39.48 20.32 29.90
CA PRO A 124 -40.56 20.20 28.92
C PRO A 124 -41.63 21.25 29.21
N ALA A 125 -41.87 22.14 28.26
CA ALA A 125 -43.04 23.01 28.24
C ALA A 125 -43.95 22.62 27.07
N THR A 126 -45.23 22.44 27.45
CA THR A 126 -46.46 22.27 26.67
C THR A 126 -46.71 20.93 25.99
#